data_AF-A0A918T9E5-F1
#
_entry.id   AF-A0A918T9E5-F1
#
_cell.length_a   1.000
_cell.length_b   1.000
_cell.length_c   1.000
_cell.angle_alpha   90.00
_cell.angle_beta   90.00
_cell.angle_gamma   90.00
#
_symmetry.space_group_name_H-M   'P 1'
#
loop_
_entity.id
_entity.type
_entity.pdbx_description
1 polymer ?
#
loop_
_entity_poly.entity_id
_entity_poly.type
_entity_poly.pdbx_seq_one_letter_code
_entity_poly.pdbx_strand_id
1 'polypeptide(L)'
;MGTASKRRIRGTGLVAGALVAGTVAAATPGTAGAAEAARCAPGRTAPAYTCAQPGDLVAPALEELRPTQAVLGHDEVYYKLGRYRSDKDAAAGGFNKRFDDWCEANGQGEAASVRPDARLDDPSTFTCTVPLGQETEESVEPMKTAVVGPGGQLYLTDGHHTLTSFLESPDGGPRARVRLRVTDNFSDLSPAAFWQRMRAENKVWLRDADGREITVGRLPERLGLASFQDDPYRSLVYFTRDIGYAVPDHAPEFLEYQWGSWLRPELSLDGRDLDDPAAYLALVKDASRRMTALAPDAVVADGRTAAQLGRLAAWNDGKKETGGEFAKLGRPLTDAKPGKLAYALDFKKDVARTPACTTTLTGTHNGPLVVNRGVTCLDRASVRGPVTVRPSAVLVATGARVEGPVRADGAAGVQLCGTSVTGPLAVTGATGPVRVGGTGCTGNRITGPVQLVNNTGPVAFTANEVTGPLICSGNTTGVDTTPRPNTVRGPATGQCAHH
;
A
#
# COMPACT_ATOMS: atom_id res chain seq x y z
N MET A 1 5.43 49.21 -40.00
CA MET A 1 5.94 49.86 -41.21
C MET A 1 7.35 49.38 -41.47
N GLY A 2 7.65 48.88 -42.67
CA GLY A 2 8.99 48.39 -43.05
C GLY A 2 8.98 46.98 -43.67
N THR A 3 8.68 46.92 -44.97
CA THR A 3 8.60 45.74 -45.84
C THR A 3 9.92 45.40 -46.54
N ALA A 4 9.99 44.14 -47.05
CA ALA A 4 10.84 43.60 -48.13
C ALA A 4 12.26 43.11 -47.71
N SER A 5 12.88 42.07 -48.30
CA SER A 5 12.63 41.34 -49.55
C SER A 5 13.34 39.97 -49.53
N LYS A 6 12.81 39.01 -50.30
CA LYS A 6 13.39 37.70 -50.63
C LYS A 6 14.61 37.84 -51.56
N ARG A 7 15.64 37.01 -51.38
CA ARG A 7 16.50 36.54 -52.49
C ARG A 7 16.92 35.08 -52.31
N ARG A 8 16.63 34.29 -53.35
CA ARG A 8 17.14 32.94 -53.61
C ARG A 8 18.60 33.03 -54.06
N ILE A 9 19.44 32.11 -53.61
CA ILE A 9 20.70 31.77 -54.30
C ILE A 9 20.70 30.24 -54.49
N ARG A 10 20.81 29.84 -55.76
CA ARG A 10 21.10 28.47 -56.20
C ARG A 10 22.61 28.24 -56.06
N GLY A 11 23.01 27.12 -55.47
CA GLY A 11 24.38 26.63 -55.46
C GLY A 11 24.37 25.11 -55.58
N THR A 12 24.67 24.64 -56.78
CA THR A 12 24.78 23.25 -57.21
C THR A 12 26.07 22.64 -56.66
N GLY A 13 25.97 21.50 -55.96
CA GLY A 13 27.11 20.64 -55.61
C GLY A 13 26.70 19.19 -55.77
N LEU A 14 27.12 18.57 -56.87
CA LEU A 14 27.01 17.13 -57.10
C LEU A 14 27.89 16.38 -56.09
N VAL A 15 27.30 15.43 -55.36
CA VAL A 15 28.05 14.30 -54.78
C VAL A 15 27.41 13.03 -55.32
N ALA A 16 28.21 12.27 -56.07
CA ALA A 16 27.85 11.02 -56.70
C ALA A 16 27.60 9.92 -55.65
N GLY A 17 26.63 9.06 -55.97
CA GLY A 17 26.05 8.09 -55.04
C GLY A 17 26.85 6.79 -54.88
N ALA A 18 26.53 6.13 -53.77
CA ALA A 18 26.53 4.68 -53.66
C ALA A 18 25.19 4.30 -53.00
N LEU A 19 24.18 4.02 -53.84
CA LEU A 19 22.90 3.46 -53.42
C LEU A 19 23.10 1.97 -53.12
N VAL A 20 23.23 1.62 -51.85
CA VAL A 20 22.95 0.26 -51.40
C VAL A 20 21.43 0.14 -51.34
N ALA A 21 20.87 -0.67 -52.25
CA ALA A 21 19.46 -1.02 -52.26
C ALA A 21 19.13 -1.89 -51.03
N GLY A 22 18.90 -1.25 -49.89
CA GLY A 22 18.24 -1.86 -48.75
C GLY A 22 16.75 -1.89 -49.02
N THR A 23 16.18 -3.08 -49.20
CA THR A 23 14.74 -3.30 -49.21
C THR A 23 14.15 -2.81 -47.89
N VAL A 24 13.48 -1.66 -47.91
CA VAL A 24 12.59 -1.26 -46.82
C VAL A 24 11.38 -2.18 -46.90
N ALA A 25 11.37 -3.22 -46.07
CA ALA A 25 10.16 -3.99 -45.83
C ALA A 25 9.16 -3.04 -45.15
N ALA A 26 8.15 -2.60 -45.89
CA ALA A 26 6.99 -1.95 -45.31
C ALA A 26 6.33 -2.94 -44.35
N ALA A 27 6.46 -2.71 -43.05
CA ALA A 27 5.68 -3.43 -42.05
C ALA A 27 4.20 -3.12 -42.32
N THR A 28 3.44 -4.15 -42.65
CA THR A 28 1.98 -4.05 -42.81
C THR A 28 1.35 -3.67 -41.47
N PRO A 29 0.52 -2.61 -41.38
CA PRO A 29 -0.14 -2.20 -40.14
C PRO A 29 -1.21 -3.16 -39.60
N GLY A 30 -1.31 -4.39 -40.10
CA GLY A 30 -2.48 -5.26 -39.88
C GLY A 30 -2.22 -6.54 -39.08
N THR A 31 -0.97 -6.91 -38.79
CA THR A 31 -0.68 -8.24 -38.20
C THR A 31 -0.74 -8.25 -36.67
N ALA A 32 -0.37 -7.14 -36.00
CA ALA A 32 -0.44 -7.04 -34.54
C ALA A 32 -1.88 -7.01 -34.02
N GLY A 33 -2.73 -6.14 -34.57
CA GLY A 33 -4.14 -6.02 -34.14
C GLY A 33 -4.99 -7.26 -34.47
N ALA A 34 -4.70 -7.98 -35.56
CA ALA A 34 -5.38 -9.24 -35.87
C ALA A 34 -4.96 -10.38 -34.93
N ALA A 35 -3.68 -10.41 -34.50
CA ALA A 35 -3.19 -11.39 -33.54
C ALA A 35 -3.74 -11.14 -32.12
N GLU A 36 -3.88 -9.88 -31.71
CA GLU A 36 -4.48 -9.47 -30.44
C GLU A 36 -5.99 -9.79 -30.39
N ALA A 37 -6.74 -9.42 -31.44
CA ALA A 37 -8.16 -9.76 -31.57
C ALA A 37 -8.40 -11.28 -31.56
N ALA A 38 -7.49 -12.07 -32.14
CA ALA A 38 -7.55 -13.52 -32.08
C ALA A 38 -7.26 -14.07 -30.66
N ARG A 39 -6.33 -13.48 -29.91
CA ARG A 39 -6.00 -13.90 -28.52
C ARG A 39 -7.15 -13.63 -27.56
N CYS A 40 -7.83 -12.51 -27.74
CA CYS A 40 -8.92 -12.06 -26.87
C CYS A 40 -10.32 -12.50 -27.34
N ALA A 41 -10.38 -13.44 -28.30
CA ALA A 41 -11.62 -14.01 -28.77
C ALA A 41 -12.33 -14.82 -27.66
N PRO A 42 -13.67 -14.76 -27.59
CA PRO A 42 -14.46 -15.56 -26.65
C PRO A 42 -14.12 -17.06 -26.75
N GLY A 43 -13.91 -17.71 -25.59
CA GLY A 43 -13.61 -19.15 -25.52
C GLY A 43 -12.13 -19.53 -25.53
N ARG A 44 -11.20 -18.55 -25.57
CA ARG A 44 -9.76 -18.79 -25.34
C ARG A 44 -9.37 -18.50 -23.90
N THR A 45 -8.54 -19.35 -23.33
CA THR A 45 -7.91 -19.13 -22.02
C THR A 45 -6.68 -18.23 -22.20
N ALA A 46 -6.82 -16.95 -21.91
CA ALA A 46 -5.69 -16.04 -21.76
C ALA A 46 -5.30 -15.95 -20.27
N PRO A 47 -4.04 -15.59 -19.92
CA PRO A 47 -3.71 -15.19 -18.56
C PRO A 47 -4.66 -14.07 -18.09
N ALA A 48 -4.95 -14.03 -16.80
CA ALA A 48 -5.90 -13.06 -16.25
C ALA A 48 -5.57 -11.63 -16.73
N TYR A 49 -6.60 -10.88 -17.14
CA TYR A 49 -6.53 -9.47 -17.54
C TYR A 49 -5.75 -9.10 -18.81
N THR A 50 -5.06 -10.00 -19.51
CA THR A 50 -4.30 -9.62 -20.74
C THR A 50 -5.15 -8.97 -21.82
N CYS A 51 -6.46 -9.22 -21.81
CA CYS A 51 -7.41 -8.68 -22.77
C CYS A 51 -8.17 -7.44 -22.29
N ALA A 52 -7.96 -7.00 -21.04
CA ALA A 52 -8.61 -5.81 -20.52
C ALA A 52 -8.12 -4.56 -21.26
N GLN A 53 -9.04 -3.66 -21.55
CA GLN A 53 -8.79 -2.41 -22.27
C GLN A 53 -8.79 -1.21 -21.30
N PRO A 54 -8.13 -0.10 -21.65
CA PRO A 54 -8.32 1.18 -20.96
C PRO A 54 -9.81 1.50 -20.78
N GLY A 55 -10.22 1.79 -19.56
CA GLY A 55 -11.61 2.02 -19.17
C GLY A 55 -12.34 0.80 -18.60
N ASP A 56 -11.85 -0.42 -18.83
CA ASP A 56 -12.47 -1.63 -18.28
C ASP A 56 -12.43 -1.63 -16.75
N LEU A 57 -13.52 -2.12 -16.14
CA LEU A 57 -13.60 -2.35 -14.71
C LEU A 57 -13.30 -3.81 -14.39
N VAL A 58 -12.15 -4.07 -13.77
CA VAL A 58 -11.70 -5.43 -13.38
C VAL A 58 -11.87 -5.63 -11.88
N ALA A 59 -12.23 -6.83 -11.43
CA ALA A 59 -12.51 -7.13 -10.01
C ALA A 59 -11.48 -8.08 -9.36
N PRO A 60 -10.19 -7.71 -9.22
CA PRO A 60 -9.18 -8.56 -8.61
C PRO A 60 -9.42 -8.77 -7.11
N ALA A 61 -8.91 -9.87 -6.58
CA ALA A 61 -8.59 -9.96 -5.15
C ALA A 61 -7.38 -9.07 -4.83
N LEU A 62 -7.30 -8.54 -3.61
CA LEU A 62 -6.23 -7.62 -3.21
C LEU A 62 -4.83 -8.24 -3.33
N GLU A 63 -4.70 -9.56 -3.15
CA GLU A 63 -3.43 -10.29 -3.32
C GLU A 63 -2.93 -10.39 -4.77
N GLU A 64 -3.82 -10.19 -5.75
CA GLU A 64 -3.47 -10.20 -7.17
C GLU A 64 -2.75 -8.92 -7.58
N LEU A 65 -2.76 -7.87 -6.75
CA LEU A 65 -2.23 -6.56 -7.09
C LEU A 65 -0.72 -6.44 -6.81
N ARG A 66 0.00 -5.76 -7.72
CA ARG A 66 1.39 -5.36 -7.51
C ARG A 66 1.49 -3.87 -7.21
N PRO A 67 2.10 -3.48 -6.08
CA PRO A 67 2.43 -2.09 -5.81
C PRO A 67 3.39 -1.48 -6.82
N THR A 68 3.26 -0.17 -7.02
CA THR A 68 4.14 0.67 -7.87
C THR A 68 4.81 1.78 -7.05
N GLN A 69 4.74 1.69 -5.73
CA GLN A 69 5.44 2.55 -4.78
C GLN A 69 5.98 1.69 -3.63
N ALA A 70 7.06 2.14 -2.98
CA ALA A 70 7.68 1.41 -1.87
C ALA A 70 7.33 1.96 -0.48
N VAL A 71 6.53 3.03 -0.43
CA VAL A 71 6.20 3.78 0.78
C VAL A 71 4.69 3.98 0.91
N LEU A 72 4.23 4.12 2.15
CA LEU A 72 2.91 4.63 2.51
C LEU A 72 3.08 5.63 3.65
N GLY A 73 2.14 6.56 3.80
CA GLY A 73 1.96 7.23 5.08
C GLY A 73 1.14 6.32 5.99
N HIS A 74 1.77 5.67 6.97
CA HIS A 74 1.08 4.68 7.82
C HIS A 74 -0.05 5.32 8.64
N ASP A 75 0.11 6.55 9.11
CA ASP A 75 -0.92 7.21 9.92
C ASP A 75 -2.21 7.52 9.11
N GLU A 76 -2.14 7.67 7.78
CA GLU A 76 -3.34 7.75 6.94
C GLU A 76 -4.09 6.41 6.92
N VAL A 77 -3.36 5.29 6.85
CA VAL A 77 -3.95 3.95 6.96
C VAL A 77 -4.51 3.74 8.37
N TYR A 78 -3.79 4.17 9.41
CA TYR A 78 -4.25 4.09 10.80
C TYR A 78 -5.50 4.93 11.04
N TYR A 79 -5.65 6.09 10.41
CA TYR A 79 -6.91 6.84 10.43
C TYR A 79 -8.07 5.97 9.92
N LYS A 80 -7.91 5.35 8.74
CA LYS A 80 -8.96 4.51 8.15
C LYS A 80 -9.28 3.32 9.06
N LEU A 81 -8.27 2.57 9.48
CA LEU A 81 -8.43 1.41 10.36
C LEU A 81 -9.04 1.78 11.73
N GLY A 82 -8.62 2.91 12.30
CA GLY A 82 -9.17 3.46 13.55
C GLY A 82 -10.64 3.84 13.44
N ARG A 83 -11.06 4.38 12.29
CA ARG A 83 -12.47 4.64 12.03
C ARG A 83 -13.25 3.37 11.75
N TYR A 84 -12.69 2.42 10.99
CA TYR A 84 -13.35 1.15 10.64
C TYR A 84 -13.66 0.29 11.86
N ARG A 85 -12.80 0.30 12.88
CA ARG A 85 -13.03 -0.40 14.15
C ARG A 85 -13.98 0.33 15.11
N SER A 86 -14.27 1.60 14.85
CA SER A 86 -15.12 2.41 15.72
C SER A 86 -16.60 2.18 15.41
N ASP A 87 -17.42 2.24 16.45
CA ASP A 87 -18.89 2.20 16.36
C ASP A 87 -19.50 3.60 16.14
N LYS A 88 -18.70 4.67 16.10
CA LYS A 88 -19.18 6.05 16.08
C LYS A 88 -20.02 6.41 14.85
N ASP A 89 -19.69 5.88 13.68
CA ASP A 89 -20.52 6.11 12.48
C ASP A 89 -21.93 5.50 12.67
N ALA A 90 -22.01 4.31 13.26
CA ALA A 90 -23.28 3.65 13.60
C ALA A 90 -24.02 4.37 14.72
N ALA A 91 -23.31 4.85 15.75
CA ALA A 91 -23.87 5.66 16.82
C ALA A 91 -24.43 7.00 16.31
N ALA A 92 -23.90 7.52 15.20
CA ALA A 92 -24.42 8.70 14.50
C ALA A 92 -25.58 8.39 13.53
N GLY A 93 -26.02 7.12 13.45
CA GLY A 93 -27.14 6.68 12.60
C GLY A 93 -26.76 6.31 11.17
N GLY A 94 -25.46 6.25 10.83
CA GLY A 94 -24.97 5.82 9.52
C GLY A 94 -24.51 4.36 9.49
N PHE A 95 -23.97 3.94 8.35
CA PHE A 95 -23.19 2.70 8.27
C PHE A 95 -21.73 2.95 8.66
N ASN A 96 -21.02 1.92 9.10
CA ASN A 96 -19.59 2.05 9.35
C ASN A 96 -18.86 2.48 8.06
N LYS A 97 -17.97 3.48 8.16
CA LYS A 97 -17.34 4.12 6.99
C LYS A 97 -16.62 3.14 6.05
N ARG A 98 -16.21 1.96 6.53
CA ARG A 98 -15.55 0.95 5.68
C ARG A 98 -16.41 0.50 4.50
N PHE A 99 -17.73 0.44 4.68
CA PHE A 99 -18.64 0.02 3.61
C PHE A 99 -18.81 1.13 2.57
N ASP A 100 -18.91 2.39 3.00
CA ASP A 100 -18.93 3.53 2.07
C ASP A 100 -17.62 3.62 1.28
N ASP A 101 -16.48 3.50 1.97
CA ASP A 101 -15.16 3.53 1.32
C ASP A 101 -15.02 2.38 0.31
N TRP A 102 -15.54 1.19 0.63
CA TRP A 102 -15.55 0.06 -0.31
C TRP A 102 -16.45 0.36 -1.50
N CYS A 103 -17.68 0.85 -1.28
CA CYS A 103 -18.61 1.18 -2.36
C CYS A 103 -18.03 2.25 -3.29
N GLU A 104 -17.37 3.27 -2.75
CA GLU A 104 -16.75 4.36 -3.54
C GLU A 104 -15.59 3.79 -4.37
N ALA A 105 -14.69 3.04 -3.73
CA ALA A 105 -13.56 2.42 -4.41
C ALA A 105 -14.02 1.42 -5.50
N ASN A 106 -15.15 0.75 -5.27
CA ASN A 106 -15.75 -0.20 -6.20
C ASN A 106 -16.55 0.49 -7.32
N GLY A 107 -16.70 1.83 -7.31
CA GLY A 107 -17.42 2.60 -8.31
C GLY A 107 -18.94 2.62 -8.12
N GLN A 108 -19.42 2.41 -6.90
CA GLN A 108 -20.84 2.24 -6.58
C GLN A 108 -21.41 3.30 -5.61
N GLY A 109 -20.68 4.38 -5.36
CA GLY A 109 -21.10 5.46 -4.44
C GLY A 109 -20.94 5.06 -2.97
N GLU A 110 -21.96 5.23 -2.15
CA GLU A 110 -21.93 4.94 -0.71
C GLU A 110 -22.67 3.63 -0.37
N ALA A 111 -22.60 3.17 0.88
CA ALA A 111 -23.38 2.02 1.31
C ALA A 111 -24.88 2.38 1.40
N ALA A 112 -25.72 1.54 0.80
CA ALA A 112 -27.18 1.68 0.84
C ALA A 112 -27.84 0.77 1.88
N SER A 113 -27.28 -0.41 2.12
CA SER A 113 -27.72 -1.31 3.19
C SER A 113 -26.57 -2.18 3.68
N VAL A 114 -26.52 -2.48 4.98
CA VAL A 114 -25.45 -3.27 5.60
C VAL A 114 -26.07 -4.27 6.59
N ARG A 115 -25.80 -5.55 6.43
CA ARG A 115 -26.24 -6.59 7.37
C ARG A 115 -25.42 -6.54 8.67
N PRO A 116 -25.95 -7.01 9.82
CA PRO A 116 -25.20 -7.03 11.08
C PRO A 116 -23.88 -7.81 11.03
N ASP A 117 -23.82 -8.84 10.18
CA ASP A 117 -22.66 -9.70 9.96
C ASP A 117 -21.86 -9.34 8.70
N ALA A 118 -22.07 -8.13 8.15
CA ALA A 118 -21.44 -7.73 6.90
C ALA A 118 -19.91 -7.63 7.00
N ARG A 119 -19.24 -8.01 5.90
CA ARG A 119 -17.79 -8.12 5.81
C ARG A 119 -17.28 -7.57 4.48
N LEU A 120 -16.10 -6.95 4.49
CA LEU A 120 -15.45 -6.45 3.27
C LEU A 120 -14.99 -7.56 2.31
N ASP A 121 -14.64 -8.73 2.85
CA ASP A 121 -14.28 -9.90 2.03
C ASP A 121 -15.47 -10.71 1.51
N ASP A 122 -16.70 -10.34 1.91
CA ASP A 122 -17.95 -10.87 1.37
C ASP A 122 -18.92 -9.73 1.02
N PRO A 123 -18.74 -9.05 -0.13
CA PRO A 123 -19.57 -7.93 -0.53
C PRO A 123 -21.02 -8.30 -0.85
N SER A 124 -21.42 -9.57 -0.80
CA SER A 124 -22.83 -9.97 -0.89
C SER A 124 -23.64 -9.61 0.37
N THR A 125 -22.96 -9.24 1.44
CA THR A 125 -23.54 -8.93 2.76
C THR A 125 -23.96 -7.46 2.92
N PHE A 126 -23.71 -6.61 1.92
CA PHE A 126 -24.14 -5.22 1.90
C PHE A 126 -24.44 -4.78 0.46
N THR A 127 -25.09 -3.62 0.29
CA THR A 127 -25.37 -3.04 -1.02
C THR A 127 -24.89 -1.61 -1.08
N CYS A 128 -24.64 -1.12 -2.30
CA CYS A 128 -24.22 0.25 -2.55
C CYS A 128 -25.34 1.06 -3.24
N THR A 129 -25.24 2.38 -3.21
CA THR A 129 -26.24 3.30 -3.77
C THR A 129 -26.35 3.21 -5.29
N VAL A 130 -25.27 2.87 -6.00
CA VAL A 130 -25.25 2.68 -7.45
C VAL A 130 -25.16 1.18 -7.78
N PRO A 131 -26.16 0.59 -8.46
CA PRO A 131 -26.13 -0.80 -8.86
C PRO A 131 -24.98 -1.12 -9.84
N LEU A 132 -24.51 -2.37 -9.82
CA LEU A 132 -23.53 -2.84 -10.81
C LEU A 132 -24.09 -2.70 -12.23
N GLY A 133 -23.29 -2.12 -13.14
CA GLY A 133 -23.68 -1.84 -14.52
C GLY A 133 -24.46 -0.53 -14.70
N GLN A 134 -24.66 0.25 -13.63
CA GLN A 134 -25.27 1.59 -13.67
C GLN A 134 -24.31 2.68 -13.20
N GLU A 135 -23.00 2.40 -13.26
CA GLU A 135 -21.97 3.36 -12.89
C GLU A 135 -22.02 4.58 -13.83
N THR A 136 -21.96 5.77 -13.24
CA THR A 136 -21.81 7.05 -13.94
C THR A 136 -20.33 7.44 -14.02
N GLU A 137 -20.01 8.39 -14.90
CA GLU A 137 -18.65 8.99 -14.93
C GLU A 137 -18.24 9.50 -13.54
N GLU A 138 -19.15 10.13 -12.81
CA GLU A 138 -18.92 10.61 -11.44
C GLU A 138 -18.59 9.47 -10.46
N SER A 139 -19.28 8.32 -10.55
CA SER A 139 -18.98 7.17 -9.69
C SER A 139 -17.72 6.41 -10.12
N VAL A 140 -17.36 6.46 -11.40
CA VAL A 140 -16.17 5.79 -11.95
C VAL A 140 -14.91 6.63 -11.73
N GLU A 141 -15.00 7.95 -11.74
CA GLU A 141 -13.90 8.89 -11.55
C GLU A 141 -13.02 8.56 -10.32
N PRO A 142 -13.57 8.41 -9.10
CA PRO A 142 -12.80 8.18 -7.87
C PRO A 142 -12.29 6.74 -7.70
N MET A 143 -12.68 5.83 -8.60
CA MET A 143 -12.24 4.44 -8.55
C MET A 143 -10.72 4.34 -8.61
N LYS A 144 -10.20 3.33 -7.90
CA LYS A 144 -8.77 3.05 -7.88
C LYS A 144 -8.33 2.43 -9.20
N THR A 145 -7.11 2.76 -9.61
CA THR A 145 -6.65 2.50 -10.98
C THR A 145 -5.49 1.51 -11.01
N ALA A 146 -5.39 0.77 -12.12
CA ALA A 146 -4.28 -0.12 -12.38
C ALA A 146 -3.90 -0.15 -13.86
N VAL A 147 -2.65 -0.54 -14.12
CA VAL A 147 -2.13 -0.90 -15.44
C VAL A 147 -2.02 -2.41 -15.54
N VAL A 148 -2.41 -2.97 -16.69
CA VAL A 148 -2.12 -4.37 -17.01
C VAL A 148 -0.68 -4.46 -17.52
N GLY A 149 0.19 -5.14 -16.79
CA GLY A 149 1.59 -5.35 -17.18
C GLY A 149 1.84 -6.72 -17.81
N PRO A 150 3.12 -7.06 -18.06
CA PRO A 150 3.52 -8.32 -18.71
C PRO A 150 2.89 -9.55 -18.05
N GLY A 151 2.36 -10.45 -18.87
CA GLY A 151 1.69 -11.67 -18.41
C GLY A 151 0.30 -11.45 -17.79
N GLY A 152 -0.27 -10.24 -17.92
CA GLY A 152 -1.61 -9.91 -17.40
C GLY A 152 -1.61 -9.43 -15.94
N GLN A 153 -0.43 -9.29 -15.33
CA GLN A 153 -0.30 -8.85 -13.94
C GLN A 153 -0.78 -7.40 -13.76
N LEU A 154 -1.72 -7.16 -12.84
CA LEU A 154 -2.18 -5.81 -12.50
C LEU A 154 -1.16 -5.10 -11.60
N TYR A 155 -0.78 -3.87 -11.99
CA TYR A 155 0.09 -2.96 -11.25
C TYR A 155 -0.73 -1.73 -10.82
N LEU A 156 -0.88 -1.53 -9.53
CA LEU A 156 -1.74 -0.48 -8.97
C LEU A 156 -1.13 0.89 -9.25
N THR A 157 -1.87 1.82 -9.86
CA THR A 157 -1.42 3.21 -10.10
C THR A 157 -2.01 4.19 -9.09
N ASP A 158 -3.20 3.90 -8.56
CA ASP A 158 -3.79 4.62 -7.42
C ASP A 158 -4.43 3.64 -6.43
N GLY A 159 -4.50 4.02 -5.16
CA GLY A 159 -5.27 3.32 -4.14
C GLY A 159 -4.46 2.55 -3.12
N HIS A 160 -3.12 2.66 -3.08
CA HIS A 160 -2.29 1.86 -2.16
C HIS A 160 -2.71 2.01 -0.70
N HIS A 161 -3.05 3.22 -0.24
CA HIS A 161 -3.58 3.45 1.11
C HIS A 161 -4.98 2.85 1.33
N THR A 162 -5.91 3.08 0.40
CA THR A 162 -7.29 2.56 0.48
C THR A 162 -7.33 1.04 0.48
N LEU A 163 -6.65 0.42 -0.49
CA LEU A 163 -6.63 -1.02 -0.65
C LEU A 163 -5.82 -1.71 0.47
N THR A 164 -4.76 -1.06 0.97
CA THR A 164 -4.08 -1.53 2.19
C THR A 164 -5.02 -1.47 3.39
N SER A 165 -5.86 -0.43 3.52
CA SER A 165 -6.83 -0.34 4.63
C SER A 165 -7.88 -1.45 4.56
N PHE A 166 -8.35 -1.83 3.38
CA PHE A 166 -9.22 -3.00 3.21
C PHE A 166 -8.49 -4.31 3.54
N LEU A 167 -7.23 -4.44 3.10
CA LEU A 167 -6.42 -5.62 3.41
C LEU A 167 -6.15 -5.77 4.91
N GLU A 168 -5.92 -4.69 5.63
CA GLU A 168 -5.59 -4.68 7.06
C GLU A 168 -6.85 -4.68 7.95
N SER A 169 -8.04 -4.49 7.38
CA SER A 169 -9.30 -4.56 8.13
C SER A 169 -9.53 -5.97 8.72
N PRO A 170 -10.12 -6.08 9.93
CA PRO A 170 -10.43 -7.37 10.56
C PRO A 170 -11.31 -8.29 9.70
N ASP A 171 -12.23 -7.72 8.92
CA ASP A 171 -13.19 -8.40 8.05
C ASP A 171 -12.83 -8.29 6.55
N GLY A 172 -11.62 -7.83 6.25
CA GLY A 172 -11.05 -7.83 4.90
C GLY A 172 -10.01 -8.92 4.74
N GLY A 173 -8.88 -8.58 4.11
CA GLY A 173 -7.76 -9.50 3.89
C GLY A 173 -7.39 -9.69 2.42
N PRO A 174 -6.43 -10.58 2.13
CA PRO A 174 -5.84 -10.74 0.80
C PRO A 174 -6.85 -11.16 -0.28
N ARG A 175 -7.89 -11.92 0.11
CA ARG A 175 -8.93 -12.43 -0.79
C ARG A 175 -10.12 -11.48 -0.98
N ALA A 176 -10.17 -10.36 -0.24
CA ALA A 176 -11.19 -9.34 -0.47
C ALA A 176 -11.08 -8.85 -1.92
N ARG A 177 -12.22 -8.61 -2.57
CA ARG A 177 -12.27 -8.16 -3.96
C ARG A 177 -12.82 -6.74 -4.03
N VAL A 178 -12.29 -5.96 -4.96
CA VAL A 178 -12.77 -4.62 -5.27
C VAL A 178 -12.47 -4.32 -6.74
N ARG A 179 -13.37 -3.62 -7.41
CA ARG A 179 -13.20 -3.23 -8.80
C ARG A 179 -12.19 -2.10 -8.92
N LEU A 180 -11.36 -2.19 -9.95
CA LEU A 180 -10.41 -1.15 -10.36
C LEU A 180 -10.68 -0.78 -11.82
N ARG A 181 -10.41 0.48 -12.15
CA ARG A 181 -10.41 0.96 -13.54
C ARG A 181 -9.04 0.72 -14.16
N VAL A 182 -9.00 0.01 -15.29
CA VAL A 182 -7.78 -0.15 -16.08
C VAL A 182 -7.49 1.18 -16.78
N THR A 183 -6.30 1.74 -16.60
CA THR A 183 -5.90 2.96 -17.32
C THR A 183 -5.16 2.63 -18.60
N ASP A 184 -4.36 1.56 -18.59
CA ASP A 184 -3.51 1.17 -19.70
C ASP A 184 -3.30 -0.35 -19.72
N ASN A 185 -3.12 -0.90 -20.92
CA ASN A 185 -2.67 -2.27 -21.09
C ASN A 185 -1.30 -2.30 -21.79
N PHE A 186 -0.29 -2.73 -21.04
CA PHE A 186 1.10 -2.89 -21.46
C PHE A 186 1.53 -4.37 -21.41
N SER A 187 0.59 -5.30 -21.51
CA SER A 187 0.84 -6.72 -21.32
C SER A 187 1.71 -7.37 -22.40
N ASP A 188 1.75 -6.79 -23.60
CA ASP A 188 2.63 -7.22 -24.70
C ASP A 188 4.07 -6.70 -24.61
N LEU A 189 4.37 -5.80 -23.65
CA LEU A 189 5.73 -5.32 -23.44
C LEU A 189 6.61 -6.38 -22.76
N SER A 190 7.91 -6.37 -23.06
CA SER A 190 8.88 -7.07 -22.22
C SER A 190 8.94 -6.42 -20.83
N PRO A 191 9.38 -7.14 -19.78
CA PRO A 191 9.51 -6.55 -18.44
C PRO A 191 10.36 -5.27 -18.40
N ALA A 192 11.44 -5.20 -19.19
CA ALA A 192 12.28 -4.00 -19.26
C ALA A 192 11.56 -2.83 -19.92
N ALA A 193 10.89 -3.06 -21.06
CA ALA A 193 10.13 -2.03 -21.77
C ALA A 193 8.92 -1.55 -20.95
N PHE A 194 8.26 -2.45 -20.22
CA PHE A 194 7.19 -2.13 -19.29
C PHE A 194 7.64 -1.13 -18.22
N TRP A 195 8.73 -1.41 -17.51
CA TRP A 195 9.20 -0.50 -16.47
C TRP A 195 9.73 0.83 -17.01
N GLN A 196 10.32 0.83 -18.22
CA GLN A 196 10.65 2.08 -18.91
C GLN A 196 9.39 2.91 -19.21
N ARG A 197 8.33 2.26 -19.68
CA ARG A 197 7.04 2.92 -19.96
C ARG A 197 6.38 3.47 -18.69
N MET A 198 6.29 2.66 -17.63
CA MET A 198 5.74 3.08 -16.33
C MET A 198 6.44 4.32 -15.78
N ARG A 199 7.78 4.39 -15.90
CA ARG A 199 8.56 5.57 -15.48
C ARG A 199 8.31 6.78 -16.38
N ALA A 200 8.33 6.59 -17.69
CA ALA A 200 8.15 7.68 -18.65
C ALA A 200 6.77 8.34 -18.54
N GLU A 201 5.76 7.59 -18.06
CA GLU A 201 4.40 8.08 -17.90
C GLU A 201 4.03 8.41 -16.44
N ASN A 202 5.01 8.49 -15.52
CA ASN A 202 4.78 8.78 -14.10
C ASN A 202 3.74 7.86 -13.43
N LYS A 203 3.77 6.56 -13.75
CA LYS A 203 2.87 5.54 -13.15
C LYS A 203 3.53 4.71 -12.04
N VAL A 204 4.71 5.14 -11.58
CA VAL A 204 5.50 4.45 -10.55
C VAL A 204 6.27 5.46 -9.71
N TRP A 205 6.25 5.27 -8.39
CA TRP A 205 7.00 6.07 -7.42
C TRP A 205 8.21 5.28 -6.90
N LEU A 206 9.38 5.60 -7.45
CA LEU A 206 10.64 4.90 -7.16
C LEU A 206 11.48 5.64 -6.12
N ARG A 207 10.88 5.96 -4.97
CA ARG A 207 11.61 6.50 -3.80
C ARG A 207 11.28 5.74 -2.51
N ASP A 208 12.25 5.68 -1.61
CA ASP A 208 12.07 5.15 -0.25
C ASP A 208 11.52 6.20 0.73
N ALA A 209 11.38 5.81 2.01
CA ALA A 209 10.81 6.66 3.05
C ALA A 209 11.66 7.90 3.41
N ASP A 210 12.93 7.90 3.01
CA ASP A 210 13.84 9.03 3.16
C ASP A 210 13.88 9.92 1.90
N GLY A 211 13.09 9.57 0.87
CA GLY A 211 13.04 10.26 -0.41
C GLY A 211 14.18 9.89 -1.37
N ARG A 212 14.97 8.86 -1.06
CA ARG A 212 16.08 8.41 -1.93
C ARG A 212 15.53 7.54 -3.06
N GLU A 213 16.12 7.68 -4.25
CA GLU A 213 15.74 6.88 -5.41
C GLU A 213 16.03 5.38 -5.18
N ILE A 214 15.11 4.54 -5.62
CA ILE A 214 15.24 3.08 -5.57
C ILE A 214 15.03 2.46 -6.96
N THR A 215 15.49 1.23 -7.14
CA THR A 215 15.19 0.45 -8.35
C THR A 215 13.84 -0.27 -8.23
N VAL A 216 13.24 -0.63 -9.37
CA VAL A 216 11.99 -1.43 -9.43
C VAL A 216 12.06 -2.73 -8.63
N GLY A 217 13.23 -3.36 -8.50
CA GLY A 217 13.42 -4.58 -7.70
C GLY A 217 13.27 -4.39 -6.19
N ARG A 218 13.13 -3.14 -5.72
CA ARG A 218 12.85 -2.80 -4.31
C ARG A 218 11.37 -2.49 -4.07
N LEU A 219 10.53 -2.53 -5.11
CA LEU A 219 9.09 -2.40 -4.95
C LEU A 219 8.53 -3.63 -4.20
N PRO A 220 7.50 -3.45 -3.36
CA PRO A 220 6.86 -4.56 -2.69
C PRO A 220 6.14 -5.46 -3.71
N GLU A 221 6.08 -6.76 -3.44
CA GLU A 221 5.36 -7.71 -4.32
C GLU A 221 3.88 -7.86 -3.95
N ARG A 222 3.44 -7.25 -2.84
CA ARG A 222 2.06 -7.31 -2.36
C ARG A 222 1.72 -6.10 -1.50
N LEU A 223 0.42 -5.84 -1.33
CA LEU A 223 -0.10 -4.81 -0.42
C LEU A 223 0.14 -5.16 1.06
N GLY A 224 -0.19 -4.23 1.95
CA GLY A 224 -0.09 -4.39 3.40
C GLY A 224 0.97 -3.51 4.05
N LEU A 225 0.68 -2.99 5.25
CA LEU A 225 1.55 -2.09 6.03
C LEU A 225 2.99 -2.58 6.13
N ALA A 226 3.21 -3.88 6.39
CA ALA A 226 4.54 -4.47 6.53
C ALA A 226 5.30 -4.61 5.19
N SER A 227 4.61 -4.47 4.06
CA SER A 227 5.22 -4.52 2.73
C SER A 227 5.78 -3.14 2.32
N PHE A 228 5.26 -2.05 2.89
CA PHE A 228 5.65 -0.67 2.60
C PHE A 228 6.48 -0.07 3.72
N GLN A 229 7.44 0.78 3.36
CA GLN A 229 8.08 1.65 4.34
C GLN A 229 7.11 2.75 4.78
N ASP A 230 7.20 3.19 6.03
CA ASP A 230 6.45 4.35 6.52
C ASP A 230 7.17 5.64 6.11
N ASP A 231 6.50 6.47 5.32
CA ASP A 231 6.92 7.84 5.02
C ASP A 231 6.13 8.83 5.88
N PRO A 232 6.71 9.36 6.98
CA PRO A 232 6.00 10.24 7.89
C PRO A 232 5.63 11.58 7.25
N TYR A 233 6.32 12.02 6.20
CA TYR A 233 5.92 13.22 5.46
C TYR A 233 4.69 12.97 4.59
N ARG A 234 4.54 11.76 4.04
CA ARG A 234 3.31 11.37 3.34
C ARG A 234 2.11 11.35 4.27
N SER A 235 2.29 10.87 5.51
CA SER A 235 1.28 10.96 6.57
C SER A 235 0.95 12.41 6.95
N LEU A 236 1.97 13.23 7.18
CA LEU A 236 1.82 14.65 7.52
C LEU A 236 1.02 15.40 6.44
N VAL A 237 1.38 15.23 5.16
CA VAL A 237 0.70 15.90 4.05
C VAL A 237 -0.77 15.50 3.97
N TYR A 238 -1.11 14.23 4.20
CA TYR A 238 -2.53 13.80 4.24
C TYR A 238 -3.35 14.62 5.24
N PHE A 239 -2.79 14.88 6.43
CA PHE A 239 -3.45 15.69 7.44
C PHE A 239 -3.44 17.20 7.15
N THR A 240 -2.65 17.67 6.18
CA THR A 240 -2.69 19.07 5.72
C THR A 240 -3.71 19.34 4.60
N ARG A 241 -4.37 18.30 4.07
CA ARG A 241 -5.38 18.45 3.01
C ARG A 241 -6.54 19.33 3.50
N ASP A 242 -6.99 20.22 2.63
CA ASP A 242 -8.00 21.27 2.86
C ASP A 242 -7.60 22.29 3.96
N ILE A 243 -6.33 22.32 4.34
CA ILE A 243 -5.74 23.28 5.28
C ILE A 243 -4.56 24.02 4.64
N GLY A 244 -3.64 23.27 4.02
CA GLY A 244 -2.47 23.78 3.30
C GLY A 244 -2.62 23.76 1.78
N TYR A 245 -3.35 22.78 1.25
CA TYR A 245 -3.61 22.57 -0.16
C TYR A 245 -4.98 21.90 -0.34
N ALA A 246 -5.57 22.00 -1.54
CA ALA A 246 -6.69 21.19 -1.98
C ALA A 246 -6.26 20.33 -3.18
N VAL A 247 -6.87 19.15 -3.36
CA VAL A 247 -6.60 18.33 -4.54
C VAL A 247 -7.22 19.03 -5.77
N PRO A 248 -6.45 19.41 -6.80
CA PRO A 248 -7.00 20.06 -7.98
C PRO A 248 -7.69 19.03 -8.91
N ASP A 249 -8.64 19.48 -9.74
CA ASP A 249 -9.44 18.62 -10.65
C ASP A 249 -8.58 17.74 -11.59
N HIS A 250 -7.38 18.20 -11.93
CA HIS A 250 -6.38 17.43 -12.68
C HIS A 250 -5.13 17.26 -11.81
N ALA A 251 -5.30 16.55 -10.70
CA ALA A 251 -4.22 16.26 -9.77
C ALA A 251 -3.04 15.59 -10.50
N PRO A 252 -1.82 16.13 -10.39
CA PRO A 252 -0.65 15.42 -10.85
C PRO A 252 -0.47 14.12 -10.06
N GLU A 253 0.02 13.09 -10.73
CA GLU A 253 0.40 11.84 -10.10
C GLU A 253 1.34 12.09 -8.90
N PHE A 254 1.10 11.36 -7.82
CA PHE A 254 1.88 11.47 -6.58
C PHE A 254 1.89 12.86 -5.93
N LEU A 255 0.84 13.68 -6.11
CA LEU A 255 0.73 15.04 -5.55
C LEU A 255 1.17 15.13 -4.08
N GLU A 256 0.67 14.23 -3.21
CA GLU A 256 1.03 14.25 -1.79
C GLU A 256 2.49 13.93 -1.54
N TYR A 257 3.09 13.04 -2.34
CA TYR A 257 4.52 12.74 -2.24
C TYR A 257 5.40 13.89 -2.74
N GLN A 258 4.92 14.66 -3.72
CA GLN A 258 5.61 15.88 -4.16
C GLN A 258 5.65 16.92 -3.04
N TRP A 259 4.52 17.17 -2.37
CA TRP A 259 4.49 18.01 -1.16
C TRP A 259 5.35 17.45 -0.02
N GLY A 260 5.32 16.13 0.21
CA GLY A 260 6.12 15.49 1.24
C GLY A 260 7.63 15.60 0.97
N SER A 261 8.03 15.46 -0.30
CA SER A 261 9.41 15.63 -0.74
C SER A 261 9.91 17.06 -0.50
N TRP A 262 9.05 18.05 -0.75
CA TRP A 262 9.37 19.45 -0.47
C TRP A 262 9.40 19.76 1.04
N LEU A 263 8.46 19.26 1.84
CA LEU A 263 8.43 19.51 3.29
C LEU A 263 9.62 18.90 4.04
N ARG A 264 10.22 17.84 3.50
CA ARG A 264 11.31 17.10 4.15
C ARG A 264 12.52 17.96 4.55
N PRO A 265 13.13 18.75 3.64
CA PRO A 265 14.18 19.69 4.03
C PRO A 265 13.66 20.91 4.81
N GLU A 266 12.39 21.25 4.71
CA GLU A 266 11.81 22.48 5.30
C GLU A 266 11.43 22.33 6.78
N LEU A 267 11.09 21.12 7.21
CA LEU A 267 10.50 20.83 8.50
C LEU A 267 11.01 19.50 9.04
N SER A 268 12.03 19.52 9.91
CA SER A 268 12.51 18.31 10.59
C SER A 268 11.43 17.73 11.51
N LEU A 269 11.31 16.41 11.48
CA LEU A 269 10.46 15.60 12.36
C LEU A 269 11.24 15.02 13.55
N ASP A 270 12.55 15.24 13.62
CA ASP A 270 13.41 14.64 14.64
C ASP A 270 13.02 15.10 16.04
N GLY A 271 12.89 14.14 16.96
CA GLY A 271 12.52 14.40 18.36
C GLY A 271 11.08 14.87 18.58
N ARG A 272 10.23 14.89 17.54
CA ARG A 272 8.81 15.23 17.69
C ARG A 272 8.02 14.01 18.16
N ASP A 273 7.08 14.27 19.07
CA ASP A 273 6.12 13.26 19.50
C ASP A 273 4.96 13.19 18.49
N LEU A 274 4.99 12.17 17.63
CA LEU A 274 3.91 11.87 16.67
C LEU A 274 2.87 10.91 17.24
N ASP A 275 2.92 10.62 18.55
CA ASP A 275 1.91 9.86 19.29
C ASP A 275 1.01 10.78 20.13
N ASP A 276 1.46 12.02 20.42
CA ASP A 276 0.67 13.04 21.11
C ASP A 276 -0.23 13.85 20.15
N PRO A 277 -1.56 13.90 20.38
CA PRO A 277 -2.48 14.62 19.50
C PRO A 277 -2.19 16.12 19.36
N ALA A 278 -1.76 16.79 20.43
CA ALA A 278 -1.53 18.24 20.40
C ALA A 278 -0.24 18.57 19.65
N ALA A 279 0.83 17.80 19.89
CA ALA A 279 2.11 17.94 19.20
C ALA A 279 1.96 17.66 17.70
N TYR A 280 1.23 16.61 17.32
CA TYR A 280 1.00 16.29 15.91
C TYR A 280 0.10 17.34 15.23
N LEU A 281 -0.98 17.80 15.88
CA LEU A 281 -1.81 18.87 15.33
C LEU A 281 -1.02 20.18 15.14
N ALA A 282 -0.12 20.52 16.07
CA ALA A 282 0.78 21.66 15.94
C ALA A 282 1.75 21.50 14.77
N LEU A 283 2.24 20.28 14.51
CA LEU A 283 3.06 19.96 13.34
C LEU A 283 2.28 20.15 12.04
N VAL A 284 1.04 19.65 11.96
CA VAL A 284 0.15 19.85 10.80
C VAL A 284 -0.07 21.35 10.54
N LYS A 285 -0.23 22.15 11.61
CA LYS A 285 -0.35 23.60 11.51
C LYS A 285 0.89 24.26 10.90
N ASP A 286 2.09 23.89 11.37
CA ASP A 286 3.35 24.44 10.85
C ASP A 286 3.53 24.07 9.38
N ALA A 287 3.36 22.79 9.04
CA ALA A 287 3.46 22.30 7.67
C ALA A 287 2.48 23.02 6.72
N SER A 288 1.18 23.06 7.06
CA SER A 288 0.16 23.70 6.23
C SER A 288 0.36 25.22 6.07
N ARG A 289 0.88 25.91 7.10
CA ARG A 289 1.26 27.33 6.99
C ARG A 289 2.44 27.55 6.05
N ARG A 290 3.46 26.69 6.10
CA ARG A 290 4.60 26.75 5.17
C ARG A 290 4.15 26.54 3.73
N MET A 291 3.30 25.54 3.49
CA MET A 291 2.73 25.29 2.15
C MET A 291 1.99 26.52 1.62
N THR A 292 1.11 27.12 2.44
CA THR A 292 0.33 28.31 2.05
C THR A 292 1.13 29.62 2.01
N ALA A 293 2.35 29.64 2.53
CA ALA A 293 3.24 30.80 2.44
C ALA A 293 4.00 30.87 1.11
N LEU A 294 4.14 29.76 0.38
CA LEU A 294 4.85 29.73 -0.91
C LEU A 294 4.20 30.62 -1.96
N ALA A 295 4.97 31.37 -2.74
CA ALA A 295 4.42 32.06 -3.90
C ALA A 295 3.74 31.05 -4.86
N PRO A 296 2.64 31.41 -5.56
CA PRO A 296 1.94 30.47 -6.44
C PRO A 296 2.84 29.83 -7.52
N ASP A 297 3.85 30.56 -7.99
CA ASP A 297 4.85 30.15 -8.99
C ASP A 297 6.10 29.49 -8.42
N ALA A 298 6.22 29.40 -7.08
CA ALA A 298 7.34 28.70 -6.45
C ALA A 298 7.32 27.22 -6.84
N VAL A 299 8.46 26.71 -7.30
CA VAL A 299 8.63 25.30 -7.66
C VAL A 299 8.74 24.46 -6.38
N VAL A 300 7.92 23.41 -6.27
CA VAL A 300 7.84 22.53 -5.11
C VAL A 300 8.64 21.24 -5.35
N ALA A 301 8.25 20.45 -6.35
CA ALA A 301 8.94 19.22 -6.73
C ALA A 301 8.73 18.91 -8.22
N ASP A 302 9.70 18.25 -8.85
CA ASP A 302 9.63 17.75 -10.23
C ASP A 302 9.16 18.81 -11.26
N GLY A 303 9.56 20.07 -11.06
CA GLY A 303 9.21 21.21 -11.92
C GLY A 303 7.78 21.73 -11.76
N ARG A 304 6.99 21.19 -10.82
CA ARG A 304 5.63 21.64 -10.52
C ARG A 304 5.63 22.82 -9.55
N THR A 305 4.77 23.79 -9.82
CA THR A 305 4.57 24.98 -8.96
C THR A 305 3.60 24.70 -7.83
N ALA A 306 3.64 25.51 -6.77
CA ALA A 306 2.71 25.43 -5.65
C ALA A 306 1.25 25.54 -6.11
N ALA A 307 0.94 26.42 -7.07
CA ALA A 307 -0.39 26.53 -7.66
C ALA A 307 -0.83 25.25 -8.38
N GLN A 308 0.06 24.62 -9.16
CA GLN A 308 -0.23 23.35 -9.83
C GLN A 308 -0.43 22.18 -8.86
N LEU A 309 0.12 22.28 -7.65
CA LEU A 309 -0.07 21.31 -6.56
C LEU A 309 -1.21 21.71 -5.60
N GLY A 310 -2.06 22.67 -5.99
CA GLY A 310 -3.28 23.01 -5.27
C GLY A 310 -3.08 23.81 -3.99
N ARG A 311 -1.97 24.54 -3.84
CA ARG A 311 -1.73 25.44 -2.70
C ARG A 311 -2.94 26.34 -2.43
N LEU A 312 -3.44 26.36 -1.19
CA LEU A 312 -4.55 27.26 -0.85
C LEU A 312 -4.12 28.73 -0.83
N ALA A 313 -4.98 29.64 -1.27
CA ALA A 313 -4.70 31.09 -1.26
C ALA A 313 -4.57 31.67 0.16
N ALA A 314 -5.33 31.13 1.11
CA ALA A 314 -5.24 31.44 2.53
C ALA A 314 -5.16 30.15 3.34
N TRP A 315 -4.37 30.17 4.42
CA TRP A 315 -4.31 29.05 5.36
C TRP A 315 -5.71 28.69 5.88
N ASN A 316 -6.03 27.39 5.90
CA ASN A 316 -7.32 26.85 6.35
C ASN A 316 -8.52 27.46 5.60
N ASP A 317 -8.36 27.75 4.31
CA ASP A 317 -9.38 28.42 3.47
C ASP A 317 -9.89 29.74 4.09
N GLY A 318 -8.98 30.48 4.74
CA GLY A 318 -9.29 31.73 5.44
C GLY A 318 -10.12 31.56 6.72
N LYS A 319 -10.42 30.32 7.14
CA LYS A 319 -11.13 30.05 8.39
C LYS A 319 -10.18 30.22 9.58
N LYS A 320 -10.74 30.69 10.69
CA LYS A 320 -10.04 30.77 11.98
C LYS A 320 -9.57 29.38 12.41
N GLU A 321 -8.52 29.33 13.22
CA GLU A 321 -7.99 28.08 13.79
C GLU A 321 -9.03 27.28 14.59
N THR A 322 -9.99 27.95 15.22
CA THR A 322 -11.11 27.33 15.93
C THR A 322 -12.26 26.88 15.02
N GLY A 323 -12.11 27.00 13.70
CA GLY A 323 -13.04 26.53 12.69
C GLY A 323 -12.35 25.91 11.47
N GLY A 324 -13.13 25.68 10.40
CA GLY A 324 -12.61 25.07 9.18
C GLY A 324 -12.18 23.62 9.36
N GLU A 325 -11.35 23.14 8.44
CA GLU A 325 -10.86 21.76 8.46
C GLU A 325 -9.86 21.54 9.60
N PHE A 326 -9.02 22.52 9.90
CA PHE A 326 -8.05 22.44 10.99
C PHE A 326 -8.72 22.13 12.35
N ALA A 327 -9.82 22.81 12.68
CA ALA A 327 -10.53 22.55 13.92
C ALA A 327 -11.23 21.18 13.94
N LYS A 328 -11.70 20.68 12.79
CA LYS A 328 -12.29 19.33 12.69
C LYS A 328 -11.23 18.25 12.88
N LEU A 329 -10.05 18.43 12.27
CA LEU A 329 -8.92 17.50 12.39
C LEU A 329 -8.50 17.28 13.84
N GLY A 330 -8.48 18.35 14.64
CA GLY A 330 -8.06 18.33 16.05
C GLY A 330 -9.10 17.81 17.05
N ARG A 331 -10.32 17.42 16.63
CA ARG A 331 -11.35 16.95 17.56
C ARG A 331 -10.93 15.63 18.22
N PRO A 332 -11.01 15.50 19.56
CA PRO A 332 -10.59 14.30 20.27
C PRO A 332 -11.53 13.13 20.01
N LEU A 333 -11.08 11.91 20.34
CA LEU A 333 -11.89 10.69 20.20
C LEU A 333 -13.18 10.71 21.04
N THR A 334 -13.22 11.50 22.13
CA THR A 334 -14.43 11.68 22.95
C THR A 334 -15.50 12.52 22.27
N ASP A 335 -15.19 13.23 21.18
CA ASP A 335 -16.17 14.00 20.40
C ASP A 335 -17.16 13.04 19.70
N ALA A 336 -18.37 13.54 19.42
CA ALA A 336 -19.36 12.80 18.63
C ALA A 336 -18.90 12.60 17.18
N LYS A 337 -18.09 13.52 16.65
CA LYS A 337 -17.46 13.47 15.33
C LYS A 337 -15.95 13.73 15.47
N PRO A 338 -15.16 12.74 15.93
CA PRO A 338 -13.72 12.87 16.09
C PRO A 338 -13.02 13.24 14.79
N GLY A 339 -11.88 13.90 14.92
CA GLY A 339 -11.03 14.23 13.79
C GLY A 339 -10.26 13.02 13.26
N LYS A 340 -9.78 13.11 12.02
CA LYS A 340 -8.98 12.05 11.39
C LYS A 340 -7.74 11.69 12.23
N LEU A 341 -7.10 12.69 12.82
CA LEU A 341 -5.93 12.53 13.67
C LEU A 341 -6.23 11.71 14.94
N ALA A 342 -7.40 11.93 15.56
CA ALA A 342 -7.79 11.20 16.76
C ALA A 342 -7.97 9.69 16.48
N TYR A 343 -8.61 9.33 15.36
CA TYR A 343 -8.73 7.92 14.96
C TYR A 343 -7.37 7.28 14.64
N ALA A 344 -6.48 8.00 13.96
CA ALA A 344 -5.14 7.49 13.65
C ALA A 344 -4.36 7.18 14.92
N LEU A 345 -4.32 8.13 15.86
CA LEU A 345 -3.58 7.98 17.12
C LEU A 345 -4.22 6.95 18.06
N ASP A 346 -5.54 6.83 18.05
CA ASP A 346 -6.23 5.76 18.76
C ASP A 346 -5.80 4.39 18.24
N PHE A 347 -5.82 4.19 16.91
CA PHE A 347 -5.36 2.94 16.30
C PHE A 347 -3.90 2.65 16.59
N LYS A 348 -3.03 3.66 16.47
CA LYS A 348 -1.59 3.54 16.66
C LYS A 348 -1.21 3.05 18.06
N LYS A 349 -1.99 3.37 19.10
CA LYS A 349 -1.76 2.88 20.48
C LYS A 349 -1.81 1.35 20.60
N ASP A 350 -2.61 0.71 19.74
CA ASP A 350 -2.77 -0.74 19.73
C ASP A 350 -1.80 -1.45 18.78
N VAL A 351 -1.02 -0.68 18.00
CA VAL A 351 0.04 -1.23 17.15
C VAL A 351 1.24 -1.59 18.03
N ALA A 352 1.69 -2.83 17.89
CA ALA A 352 2.86 -3.35 18.59
C ALA A 352 4.10 -2.50 18.29
N ARG A 353 4.76 -1.97 19.33
CA ARG A 353 6.09 -1.36 19.16
C ARG A 353 7.09 -2.44 18.75
N THR A 354 7.67 -2.27 17.57
CA THR A 354 8.76 -3.13 17.09
C THR A 354 10.03 -2.85 17.90
N PRO A 355 10.69 -3.88 18.46
CA PRO A 355 11.97 -3.70 19.16
C PRO A 355 13.02 -3.07 18.25
N ALA A 356 13.85 -2.18 18.81
CA ALA A 356 14.95 -1.57 18.07
C ALA A 356 15.95 -2.63 17.59
N CYS A 357 16.26 -2.60 16.29
CA CYS A 357 17.15 -3.56 15.66
C CYS A 357 18.60 -3.33 16.09
N THR A 358 19.28 -4.39 16.57
CA THR A 358 20.73 -4.38 16.75
C THR A 358 21.47 -4.82 15.49
N THR A 359 20.79 -5.55 14.60
CA THR A 359 21.29 -5.96 13.29
C THR A 359 20.11 -5.94 12.33
N THR A 360 20.26 -5.27 11.19
CA THR A 360 19.24 -5.23 10.14
C THR A 360 19.79 -5.88 8.90
N LEU A 361 19.07 -6.87 8.39
CA LEU A 361 19.31 -7.48 7.09
C LEU A 361 18.28 -6.97 6.10
N THR A 362 18.75 -6.57 4.93
CA THR A 362 17.93 -6.26 3.75
C THR A 362 18.49 -7.01 2.55
N GLY A 363 17.73 -7.11 1.46
CA GLY A 363 18.18 -7.83 0.26
C GLY A 363 18.24 -9.35 0.47
N THR A 364 19.10 -10.06 -0.27
CA THR A 364 19.19 -11.53 -0.21
C THR A 364 20.30 -12.01 0.73
N HIS A 365 19.96 -12.92 1.63
CA HIS A 365 20.89 -13.73 2.43
C HIS A 365 20.79 -15.20 2.01
N ASN A 366 21.89 -15.79 1.55
CA ASN A 366 21.93 -17.21 1.19
C ASN A 366 22.68 -18.00 2.25
N GLY A 367 22.14 -19.16 2.63
CA GLY A 367 22.68 -20.04 3.65
C GLY A 367 22.07 -19.83 5.04
N PRO A 368 22.59 -20.55 6.05
CA PRO A 368 22.09 -20.47 7.42
C PRO A 368 22.17 -19.06 8.00
N LEU A 369 21.13 -18.66 8.75
CA LEU A 369 21.11 -17.46 9.56
C LEU A 369 20.89 -17.84 11.03
N VAL A 370 21.85 -17.51 11.89
CA VAL A 370 21.75 -17.80 13.33
C VAL A 370 21.72 -16.48 14.11
N VAL A 371 20.59 -16.22 14.77
CA VAL A 371 20.40 -15.09 15.67
C VAL A 371 20.82 -15.49 17.08
N ASN A 372 22.06 -15.14 17.46
CA ASN A 372 22.67 -15.59 18.71
C ASN A 372 22.35 -14.71 19.92
N ARG A 373 22.13 -13.40 19.71
CA ARG A 373 21.83 -12.40 20.75
C ARG A 373 21.24 -11.15 20.11
N GLY A 374 20.66 -10.28 20.93
CA GLY A 374 20.11 -9.00 20.48
C GLY A 374 18.87 -9.18 19.61
N VAL A 375 18.55 -8.13 18.86
CA VAL A 375 17.41 -8.09 17.93
C VAL A 375 17.95 -8.11 16.49
N THR A 376 17.65 -9.17 15.75
CA THR A 376 17.89 -9.21 14.30
C THR A 376 16.59 -8.93 13.56
N CYS A 377 16.61 -7.90 12.73
CA CYS A 377 15.51 -7.48 11.89
C CYS A 377 15.75 -7.92 10.44
N LEU A 378 14.78 -8.63 9.87
CA LEU A 378 14.69 -8.91 8.44
C LEU A 378 13.72 -7.88 7.84
N ASP A 379 14.24 -6.76 7.33
CA ASP A 379 13.42 -5.73 6.68
C ASP A 379 13.36 -6.00 5.17
N ARG A 380 12.21 -6.55 4.73
CA ARG A 380 11.94 -6.95 3.33
C ARG A 380 13.09 -7.75 2.72
N ALA A 381 13.76 -8.55 3.57
CA ALA A 381 14.87 -9.40 3.18
C ALA A 381 14.36 -10.73 2.64
N SER A 382 15.17 -11.36 1.78
CA SER A 382 14.96 -12.72 1.30
C SER A 382 16.05 -13.61 1.89
N VAL A 383 15.68 -14.53 2.77
CA VAL A 383 16.59 -15.51 3.38
C VAL A 383 16.36 -16.86 2.69
N ARG A 384 17.41 -17.44 2.11
CA ARG A 384 17.40 -18.77 1.50
C ARG A 384 18.26 -19.72 2.31
N GLY A 385 17.65 -20.40 3.28
CA GLY A 385 18.32 -21.25 4.24
C GLY A 385 17.63 -21.27 5.60
N PRO A 386 18.12 -22.11 6.53
CA PRO A 386 17.54 -22.21 7.87
C PRO A 386 17.78 -20.94 8.69
N VAL A 387 16.74 -20.45 9.37
CA VAL A 387 16.83 -19.39 10.38
C VAL A 387 16.72 -20.01 11.77
N THR A 388 17.72 -19.82 12.61
CA THR A 388 17.73 -20.30 14.01
C THR A 388 17.83 -19.13 14.97
N VAL A 389 16.88 -19.00 15.89
CA VAL A 389 16.87 -17.98 16.96
C VAL A 389 17.21 -18.68 18.28
N ARG A 390 18.32 -18.26 18.89
CA ARG A 390 18.85 -18.83 20.13
C ARG A 390 18.19 -18.21 21.37
N PRO A 391 18.37 -18.80 22.56
CA PRO A 391 17.93 -18.19 23.80
C PRO A 391 18.43 -16.75 23.96
N SER A 392 17.60 -15.91 24.59
CA SER A 392 17.86 -14.48 24.79
C SER A 392 17.93 -13.61 23.53
N ALA A 393 17.75 -14.17 22.34
CA ALA A 393 17.70 -13.44 21.09
C ALA A 393 16.26 -13.15 20.62
N VAL A 394 16.11 -12.11 19.81
CA VAL A 394 14.84 -11.69 19.21
C VAL A 394 14.95 -11.68 17.69
N LEU A 395 13.96 -12.26 17.01
CA LEU A 395 13.80 -12.14 15.56
C LEU A 395 12.60 -11.23 15.27
N VAL A 396 12.82 -10.21 14.44
CA VAL A 396 11.76 -9.40 13.83
C VAL A 396 11.85 -9.60 12.32
N ALA A 397 10.77 -9.98 11.66
CA ALA A 397 10.71 -10.04 10.20
C ALA A 397 9.51 -9.25 9.70
N THR A 398 9.77 -8.28 8.82
CA THR A 398 8.77 -7.35 8.29
C THR A 398 8.83 -7.39 6.77
N GLY A 399 7.76 -7.84 6.13
CA GLY A 399 7.69 -7.99 4.68
C GLY A 399 8.72 -8.97 4.09
N ALA A 400 9.29 -9.85 4.92
CA ALA A 400 10.40 -10.71 4.53
C ALA A 400 9.94 -11.97 3.77
N ARG A 401 10.88 -12.65 3.10
CA ARG A 401 10.73 -13.99 2.56
C ARG A 401 11.75 -14.91 3.20
N VAL A 402 11.31 -16.06 3.70
CA VAL A 402 12.18 -17.10 4.24
C VAL A 402 11.89 -18.41 3.50
N GLU A 403 12.85 -18.86 2.72
CA GLU A 403 12.86 -20.16 2.04
C GLU A 403 13.74 -21.10 2.86
N GLY A 404 13.13 -21.84 3.78
CA GLY A 404 13.82 -22.69 4.75
C GLY A 404 13.09 -22.73 6.10
N PRO A 405 13.52 -23.63 7.02
CA PRO A 405 12.91 -23.69 8.34
C PRO A 405 13.25 -22.46 9.18
N VAL A 406 12.26 -21.96 9.94
CA VAL A 406 12.44 -20.96 11.01
C VAL A 406 12.26 -21.66 12.35
N ARG A 407 13.33 -21.75 13.15
CA ARG A 407 13.32 -22.37 14.47
C ARG A 407 13.73 -21.37 15.54
N ALA A 408 12.86 -21.10 16.50
CA ALA A 408 13.15 -20.32 17.68
C ALA A 408 13.01 -21.21 18.92
N ASP A 409 14.09 -21.35 19.69
CA ASP A 409 14.16 -22.24 20.85
C ASP A 409 14.64 -21.43 22.06
N GLY A 410 13.74 -21.18 23.02
CA GLY A 410 14.02 -20.32 24.18
C GLY A 410 14.16 -18.82 23.85
N ALA A 411 13.71 -18.39 22.67
CA ALA A 411 13.89 -17.00 22.21
C ALA A 411 13.24 -15.96 23.14
N ALA A 412 13.86 -14.79 23.25
CA ALA A 412 13.32 -13.65 24.00
C ALA A 412 12.22 -12.90 23.22
N GLY A 413 11.97 -13.25 21.97
CA GLY A 413 10.84 -12.74 21.20
C GLY A 413 10.90 -13.15 19.73
N VAL A 414 9.73 -13.28 19.11
CA VAL A 414 9.59 -13.51 17.67
C VAL A 414 8.46 -12.63 17.16
N GLN A 415 8.72 -11.79 16.17
CA GLN A 415 7.72 -10.98 15.49
C GLN A 415 7.79 -11.21 13.99
N LEU A 416 6.71 -11.68 13.37
CA LEU A 416 6.59 -11.84 11.92
C LEU A 416 5.37 -11.04 11.42
N CYS A 417 5.64 -10.03 10.60
CA CYS A 417 4.64 -9.19 9.96
C CYS A 417 4.84 -9.21 8.46
N GLY A 418 3.77 -9.49 7.72
CA GLY A 418 3.75 -9.53 6.27
C GLY A 418 4.76 -10.52 5.65
N THR A 419 5.22 -11.51 6.41
CA THR A 419 6.32 -12.39 6.02
C THR A 419 5.80 -13.63 5.31
N SER A 420 6.51 -14.06 4.26
CA SER A 420 6.28 -15.36 3.61
C SER A 420 7.30 -16.38 4.11
N VAL A 421 6.84 -17.49 4.66
CA VAL A 421 7.70 -18.62 5.09
C VAL A 421 7.36 -19.84 4.25
N THR A 422 8.35 -20.39 3.56
CA THR A 422 8.27 -21.69 2.87
C THR A 422 9.20 -22.67 3.56
N GLY A 423 8.62 -23.50 4.43
CA GLY A 423 9.33 -24.39 5.34
C GLY A 423 8.65 -24.46 6.72
N PRO A 424 9.11 -25.34 7.62
CA PRO A 424 8.61 -25.41 8.99
C PRO A 424 8.82 -24.10 9.76
N LEU A 425 7.79 -23.64 10.49
CA LEU A 425 7.90 -22.59 11.49
C LEU A 425 7.70 -23.21 12.88
N ALA A 426 8.75 -23.23 13.71
CA ALA A 426 8.71 -23.78 15.06
C ALA A 426 9.18 -22.74 16.08
N VAL A 427 8.31 -22.37 17.01
CA VAL A 427 8.63 -21.51 18.15
C VAL A 427 8.35 -22.29 19.43
N THR A 428 9.41 -22.64 20.16
CA THR A 428 9.36 -23.49 21.34
C THR A 428 10.00 -22.80 22.53
N GLY A 429 9.32 -22.81 23.68
CA GLY A 429 9.89 -22.33 24.93
C GLY A 429 10.21 -20.84 24.97
N ALA A 430 9.64 -20.02 24.06
CA ALA A 430 9.92 -18.59 24.03
C ALA A 430 9.51 -17.93 25.36
N THR A 431 10.40 -17.11 25.90
CA THR A 431 10.21 -16.42 27.19
C THR A 431 9.66 -15.01 27.02
N GLY A 432 9.77 -14.44 25.83
CA GLY A 432 9.13 -13.17 25.48
C GLY A 432 8.05 -13.34 24.41
N PRO A 433 7.46 -12.23 23.93
CA PRO A 433 6.30 -12.25 23.05
C PRO A 433 6.55 -13.00 21.73
N VAL A 434 5.59 -13.84 21.33
CA VAL A 434 5.52 -14.46 20.01
C VAL A 434 4.36 -13.81 19.26
N ARG A 435 4.65 -12.97 18.28
CA ARG A 435 3.66 -12.22 17.48
C ARG A 435 3.80 -12.57 16.01
N VAL A 436 2.90 -13.39 15.50
CA VAL A 436 2.85 -13.76 14.09
C VAL A 436 1.52 -13.24 13.54
N GLY A 437 1.57 -12.03 12.99
CA GLY A 437 0.39 -11.20 12.72
C GLY A 437 -0.03 -10.32 13.90
N GLY A 438 -1.14 -9.59 13.75
CA GLY A 438 -1.74 -8.76 14.79
C GLY A 438 -2.19 -7.38 14.29
N THR A 439 -2.69 -6.53 15.19
CA THR A 439 -3.02 -5.14 14.89
C THR A 439 -1.80 -4.37 14.36
N GLY A 440 -1.93 -3.72 13.21
CA GLY A 440 -0.85 -3.02 12.52
C GLY A 440 0.20 -3.94 11.87
N CYS A 441 -0.05 -5.24 11.84
CA CYS A 441 0.87 -6.26 11.34
C CYS A 441 0.17 -7.06 10.24
N THR A 442 0.55 -6.78 8.98
CA THR A 442 0.04 -7.51 7.82
C THR A 442 0.11 -9.02 8.02
N GLY A 443 -0.95 -9.74 7.65
CA GLY A 443 -1.01 -11.20 7.76
C GLY A 443 0.14 -11.92 7.05
N ASN A 444 0.65 -13.01 7.62
CA ASN A 444 1.74 -13.80 7.04
C ASN A 444 1.21 -14.90 6.11
N ARG A 445 2.07 -15.37 5.19
CA ARG A 445 1.81 -16.57 4.38
C ARG A 445 2.81 -17.66 4.76
N ILE A 446 2.32 -18.78 5.29
CA ILE A 446 3.17 -19.86 5.80
C ILE A 446 2.81 -21.15 5.07
N THR A 447 3.79 -21.69 4.33
CA THR A 447 3.67 -22.97 3.63
C THR A 447 4.61 -23.97 4.29
N GLY A 448 4.04 -24.90 5.05
CA GLY A 448 4.78 -25.82 5.93
C GLY A 448 4.09 -26.00 7.28
N PRO A 449 4.57 -26.96 8.10
CA PRO A 449 4.04 -27.18 9.45
C PRO A 449 4.36 -25.99 10.37
N VAL A 450 3.39 -25.60 11.20
CA VAL A 450 3.54 -24.57 12.23
C VAL A 450 3.42 -25.20 13.62
N GLN A 451 4.40 -24.93 14.49
CA GLN A 451 4.44 -25.40 15.87
C GLN A 451 4.70 -24.24 16.84
N LEU A 452 3.75 -23.97 17.73
CA LEU A 452 3.87 -23.01 18.82
C LEU A 452 3.73 -23.77 20.14
N VAL A 453 4.85 -24.12 20.78
CA VAL A 453 4.86 -25.10 21.86
C VAL A 453 5.54 -24.58 23.11
N ASN A 454 4.91 -24.74 24.27
CA ASN A 454 5.46 -24.43 25.59
C ASN A 454 6.01 -23.00 25.72
N ASN A 455 5.45 -22.04 24.98
CA ASN A 455 5.86 -20.64 25.10
C ASN A 455 5.27 -20.04 26.39
N THR A 456 6.12 -19.36 27.15
CA THR A 456 5.76 -18.75 28.43
C THR A 456 5.43 -17.27 28.29
N GLY A 457 6.00 -16.60 27.28
CA GLY A 457 5.57 -15.29 26.84
C GLY A 457 4.20 -15.32 26.12
N PRO A 458 3.53 -14.17 25.98
CA PRO A 458 2.25 -14.09 25.29
C PRO A 458 2.38 -14.48 23.82
N VAL A 459 1.44 -15.27 23.32
CA VAL A 459 1.40 -15.75 21.93
C VAL A 459 0.21 -15.15 21.20
N ALA A 460 0.48 -14.41 20.13
CA ALA A 460 -0.51 -13.96 19.14
C ALA A 460 -0.19 -14.62 17.79
N PHE A 461 -1.17 -15.34 17.25
CA PHE A 461 -1.09 -16.01 15.95
C PHE A 461 -2.41 -15.78 15.22
N THR A 462 -2.46 -14.70 14.45
CA THR A 462 -3.70 -14.10 13.91
C THR A 462 -3.46 -13.59 12.48
N ALA A 463 -4.53 -13.50 11.68
CA ALA A 463 -4.52 -12.97 10.32
C ALA A 463 -3.64 -13.73 9.30
N ASN A 464 -3.14 -14.93 9.63
CA ASN A 464 -2.22 -15.70 8.81
C ASN A 464 -2.93 -16.63 7.83
N GLU A 465 -2.29 -16.87 6.68
CA GLU A 465 -2.65 -17.94 5.76
C GLU A 465 -1.66 -19.09 5.91
N VAL A 466 -2.13 -20.24 6.41
CA VAL A 466 -1.31 -21.42 6.68
C VAL A 466 -1.70 -22.53 5.71
N THR A 467 -0.74 -23.06 4.97
CA THR A 467 -0.87 -24.30 4.19
C THR A 467 0.02 -25.36 4.81
N GLY A 468 -0.57 -26.26 5.59
CA GLY A 468 0.13 -27.22 6.44
C GLY A 468 -0.55 -27.42 7.80
N PRO A 469 -0.08 -28.39 8.61
CA PRO A 469 -0.62 -28.62 9.95
C PRO A 469 -0.23 -27.49 10.91
N LEU A 470 -1.15 -27.10 11.78
CA LEU A 470 -0.96 -26.11 12.85
C LEU A 470 -1.10 -26.78 14.21
N ILE A 471 -0.07 -26.70 15.04
CA ILE A 471 -0.05 -27.30 16.38
C ILE A 471 0.31 -26.23 17.40
N CYS A 472 -0.56 -26.04 18.38
CA CYS A 472 -0.29 -25.18 19.53
C CYS A 472 -0.55 -25.96 20.81
N SER A 473 0.44 -26.06 21.69
CA SER A 473 0.30 -26.85 22.91
C SER A 473 1.16 -26.30 24.03
N GLY A 474 0.65 -26.34 25.26
CA GLY A 474 1.39 -25.94 26.46
C GLY A 474 1.79 -24.47 26.54
N ASN A 475 1.26 -23.59 25.68
CA ASN A 475 1.52 -22.15 25.79
C ASN A 475 0.78 -21.58 27.01
N THR A 476 1.49 -20.84 27.87
CA THR A 476 0.98 -20.45 29.19
C THR A 476 -0.28 -19.59 29.11
N THR A 477 -0.33 -18.65 28.16
CA THR A 477 -1.47 -17.72 28.01
C THR A 477 -2.49 -18.19 26.96
N GLY A 478 -2.34 -19.39 26.39
CA GLY A 478 -3.04 -19.76 25.15
C GLY A 478 -2.52 -18.97 23.94
N VAL A 479 -3.33 -18.93 22.88
CA VAL A 479 -3.00 -18.26 21.62
C VAL A 479 -4.08 -17.23 21.30
N ASP A 480 -3.68 -15.95 21.19
CA ASP A 480 -4.54 -14.86 20.74
C ASP A 480 -4.70 -14.89 19.22
N THR A 481 -5.95 -14.84 18.76
CA THR A 481 -6.35 -14.94 17.35
C THR A 481 -6.99 -13.66 16.82
N THR A 482 -7.05 -12.61 17.64
CA THR A 482 -7.64 -11.31 17.29
C THR A 482 -6.62 -10.40 16.61
N PRO A 483 -7.04 -9.45 15.75
CA PRO A 483 -8.43 -9.11 15.41
C PRO A 483 -9.03 -9.93 14.26
N ARG A 484 -8.23 -10.72 13.51
CA ARG A 484 -8.70 -11.48 12.34
C ARG A 484 -8.33 -12.97 12.46
N PRO A 485 -9.25 -13.92 12.21
CA PRO A 485 -8.90 -15.34 12.25
C PRO A 485 -7.82 -15.71 11.22
N ASN A 486 -7.16 -16.85 11.44
CA ASN A 486 -6.28 -17.42 10.43
C ASN A 486 -7.10 -18.13 9.35
N THR A 487 -6.54 -18.31 8.16
CA THR A 487 -7.04 -19.27 7.17
C THR A 487 -6.09 -20.46 7.16
N VAL A 488 -6.53 -21.61 7.67
CA VAL A 488 -5.69 -22.82 7.75
C VAL A 488 -6.16 -23.87 6.74
N ARG A 489 -5.26 -24.31 5.87
CA ARG A 489 -5.44 -25.44 4.95
C ARG A 489 -4.60 -26.61 5.45
N GLY A 490 -5.14 -27.34 6.42
CA GLY A 490 -4.49 -28.45 7.11
C GLY A 490 -5.13 -28.70 8.48
N PRO A 491 -4.76 -29.77 9.20
CA PRO A 491 -5.29 -30.00 10.55
C PRO A 491 -4.73 -28.97 11.52
N ALA A 492 -5.61 -28.42 12.36
CA ALA A 492 -5.24 -27.55 13.47
C ALA A 492 -5.56 -28.26 14.80
N THR A 493 -4.62 -28.29 15.74
CA THR A 493 -4.75 -29.07 16.99
C THR A 493 -4.31 -28.32 18.25
N GLY A 494 -4.74 -28.83 19.40
CA GLY A 494 -4.43 -28.29 20.72
C GLY A 494 -5.09 -26.92 20.95
N GLN A 495 -4.32 -25.97 21.48
CA GLN A 495 -4.76 -24.59 21.68
C GLN A 495 -5.10 -23.87 20.38
N CYS A 496 -4.73 -24.44 19.23
CA CYS A 496 -5.07 -23.92 17.91
C CYS A 496 -6.18 -24.68 17.18
N ALA A 497 -6.99 -25.50 17.88
CA ALA A 497 -8.05 -26.29 17.23
C ALA A 497 -9.24 -25.46 16.71
N HIS A 498 -9.41 -24.22 17.19
CA HIS A 498 -10.56 -23.35 16.84
C HIS A 498 -10.20 -22.22 15.85
N HIS A 499 -9.19 -22.45 15.00
CA HIS A 499 -8.72 -21.46 14.01
C HIS A 499 -9.31 -21.66 12.62
#